data_AF-H4F075-F1
#
_entry.id   AF-H4F075-F1
#
_cell.length_a   1.000
_cell.length_b   1.000
_cell.length_c   1.000
_cell.angle_alpha   90.00
_cell.angle_beta   90.00
_cell.angle_gamma   90.00
#
_symmetry.space_group_name_H-M   'P 1'
#
loop_
_entity.id
_entity.type
_entity.pdbx_description
1 polymer ?
#
loop_
_entity_poly.entity_id
_entity_poly.type
_entity_poly.pdbx_seq_one_letter_code
_entity_poly.pdbx_strand_id
1 'polypeptide(L)'
;MTSVSFNSTSASALAMPAGSTSALERTQRQAANGREVEQAADNAAYWSIATTMKASSVSMSSVEDANGLAAALTDTAAVGIREATSLVAQIQSKLVLATAVGSNKQAINSEISQLKDQLNTVVESSAFNGQNWLKVEAGSQPKVSSMVASVTGGGEGDLSINMIDFDTAKSTLVSAENAADGTLTRSYSGMTRSGALYDYHLLDANSVVPNAATSKEIRIDSQTSFAELEGMVSTLNRVMADMVS
;
A
#
# COMPACT_ATOMS: atom_id res chain seq x y z
N MET A 1 -59.34 67.62 -25.86
CA MET A 1 -58.87 66.25 -25.59
C MET A 1 -57.70 65.96 -26.52
N THR A 2 -56.48 66.14 -26.04
CA THR A 2 -55.25 65.79 -26.77
C THR A 2 -54.67 64.56 -26.08
N SER A 3 -54.70 63.43 -26.77
CA SER A 3 -54.25 62.13 -26.30
C SER A 3 -52.74 62.12 -26.05
N VAL A 4 -52.35 61.83 -24.81
CA VAL A 4 -50.98 61.50 -24.40
C VAL A 4 -50.60 60.18 -25.08
N SER A 5 -49.91 60.29 -26.21
CA SER A 5 -49.37 59.15 -26.95
C SER A 5 -47.87 59.15 -26.76
N PHE A 6 -47.39 58.29 -25.85
CA PHE A 6 -45.99 57.90 -25.68
C PHE A 6 -45.01 59.03 -25.33
N ASN A 7 -44.74 59.22 -24.04
CA ASN A 7 -43.67 60.12 -23.59
C ASN A 7 -42.31 59.38 -23.64
N SER A 8 -41.56 59.60 -24.73
CA SER A 8 -40.23 59.02 -24.94
C SER A 8 -39.25 59.35 -23.81
N THR A 9 -39.37 60.52 -23.17
CA THR A 9 -38.51 60.88 -22.03
C THR A 9 -38.80 60.05 -20.79
N SER A 10 -40.07 59.73 -20.52
CA SER A 10 -40.47 58.84 -19.42
C SER A 10 -40.13 57.37 -19.72
N ALA A 11 -40.20 56.93 -20.98
CA ALA A 11 -39.79 55.59 -21.38
C ALA A 11 -38.27 55.39 -21.24
N SER A 12 -37.47 56.37 -21.66
CA SER A 12 -36.01 56.37 -21.44
C SER A 12 -35.65 56.45 -19.96
N ALA A 13 -36.38 57.24 -19.18
CA ALA A 13 -36.20 57.32 -17.74
C ALA A 13 -36.61 56.03 -17.01
N LEU A 14 -37.55 55.22 -17.54
CA LEU A 14 -37.92 53.91 -16.99
C LEU A 14 -36.90 52.81 -17.33
N ALA A 15 -36.19 52.96 -18.45
CA ALA A 15 -35.11 52.06 -18.82
C ALA A 15 -33.91 52.15 -17.86
N MET A 16 -33.67 53.30 -17.23
CA MET A 16 -32.55 53.48 -16.28
C MET A 16 -32.76 52.71 -14.95
N PRO A 17 -33.91 52.78 -14.27
CA PRO A 17 -34.24 51.92 -13.13
C PRO A 17 -34.26 50.44 -13.48
N ALA A 18 -34.81 50.05 -14.63
CA ALA A 18 -34.79 48.65 -15.07
C ALA A 18 -33.35 48.14 -15.30
N GLY A 19 -32.48 48.98 -15.88
CA GLY A 19 -31.04 48.73 -15.98
C GLY A 19 -30.34 48.65 -14.61
N SER A 20 -30.71 49.51 -13.67
CA SER A 20 -30.17 49.50 -12.30
C SER A 20 -30.59 48.25 -11.53
N THR A 21 -31.86 47.87 -11.59
CA THR A 21 -32.38 46.65 -10.94
C THR A 21 -31.71 45.39 -11.51
N SER A 22 -31.55 45.29 -12.83
CA SER A 22 -30.87 44.15 -13.45
C SER A 22 -29.38 44.09 -13.09
N ALA A 23 -28.68 45.22 -13.01
CA ALA A 23 -27.30 45.28 -12.54
C ALA A 23 -27.17 44.90 -11.05
N LEU A 24 -28.12 45.32 -10.22
CA LEU A 24 -28.18 44.99 -8.80
C LEU A 24 -28.47 43.50 -8.57
N GLU A 25 -29.37 42.91 -9.34
CA GLU A 25 -29.62 41.46 -9.32
C GLU A 25 -28.38 40.67 -9.75
N ARG A 26 -27.66 41.11 -10.79
CA ARG A 26 -26.43 40.45 -11.24
C ARG A 26 -25.33 40.50 -10.17
N THR A 27 -25.13 41.65 -9.54
CA THR A 27 -24.15 41.78 -8.43
C THR A 27 -24.56 41.00 -7.19
N GLN A 28 -25.85 40.94 -6.85
CA GLN A 28 -26.34 40.09 -5.76
C GLN A 28 -26.12 38.60 -6.05
N ARG A 29 -26.38 38.13 -7.28
CA ARG A 29 -26.10 36.74 -7.68
C ARG A 29 -24.60 36.42 -7.66
N GLN A 30 -23.75 37.32 -8.15
CA GLN A 30 -22.29 37.18 -8.08
C GLN A 30 -21.79 37.16 -6.63
N ALA A 31 -22.35 37.99 -5.74
CA ALA A 31 -22.02 37.99 -4.31
C ALA A 31 -22.49 36.71 -3.61
N ALA A 32 -23.67 36.18 -3.96
CA ALA A 32 -24.21 34.95 -3.39
C ALA A 32 -23.44 33.70 -3.87
N ASN A 33 -23.07 33.66 -5.16
CA ASN A 33 -22.44 32.50 -5.79
C ASN A 33 -20.90 32.56 -5.77
N GLY A 34 -20.32 33.73 -5.50
CA GLY A 34 -18.87 33.97 -5.52
C GLY A 34 -18.21 33.82 -6.90
N ARG A 35 -19.00 33.80 -7.99
CA ARG A 35 -18.52 33.60 -9.37
C ARG A 35 -18.94 34.75 -10.26
N GLU A 36 -17.99 35.29 -11.03
CA GLU A 36 -18.25 36.41 -11.96
C GLU A 36 -18.93 35.96 -13.26
N VAL A 37 -18.69 34.71 -13.70
CA VAL A 37 -19.28 34.06 -14.88
C VAL A 37 -20.04 32.81 -14.41
N GLU A 38 -21.36 32.83 -14.53
CA GLU A 38 -22.23 31.76 -14.01
C GLU A 38 -22.63 30.74 -15.09
N GLN A 39 -22.82 31.19 -16.34
CA GLN A 39 -23.28 30.35 -17.45
C GLN A 39 -22.30 30.40 -18.64
N ALA A 40 -22.23 29.31 -19.42
CA ALA A 40 -21.40 29.24 -20.63
C ALA A 40 -21.76 30.33 -21.66
N ALA A 41 -23.00 30.83 -21.62
CA ALA A 41 -23.49 31.90 -22.48
C ALA A 41 -22.90 33.29 -22.14
N ASP A 42 -22.45 33.53 -20.91
CA ASP A 42 -21.87 34.81 -20.49
C ASP A 42 -20.43 34.99 -21.01
N ASN A 43 -19.64 33.91 -21.03
CA ASN A 43 -18.30 33.88 -21.62
C ASN A 43 -17.83 32.42 -21.78
N ALA A 44 -18.04 31.85 -22.98
CA ALA A 44 -17.76 30.43 -23.23
C ALA A 44 -16.28 30.06 -23.00
N ALA A 45 -15.34 30.96 -23.33
CA ALA A 45 -13.92 30.73 -23.14
C ALA A 45 -13.56 30.69 -21.64
N TYR A 46 -13.94 31.70 -20.86
CA TYR A 46 -13.67 31.71 -19.41
C TYR A 46 -14.41 30.59 -18.67
N TRP A 47 -15.64 30.27 -19.08
CA TRP A 47 -16.38 29.17 -18.48
C TRP A 47 -15.75 27.80 -18.79
N SER A 48 -15.23 27.59 -20.00
CA SER A 48 -14.52 26.36 -20.37
C SER A 48 -13.21 26.20 -19.60
N ILE A 49 -12.41 27.27 -19.48
CA ILE A 49 -11.16 27.25 -18.70
C ILE A 49 -11.46 27.02 -17.21
N ALA A 50 -12.44 27.74 -16.64
CA ALA A 50 -12.80 27.60 -15.23
C ALA A 50 -13.39 26.22 -14.89
N THR A 51 -14.22 25.66 -15.78
CA THR A 51 -14.78 24.31 -15.63
C THR A 51 -13.69 23.25 -15.73
N THR A 52 -12.78 23.37 -16.70
CA THR A 52 -11.62 22.46 -16.83
C THR A 52 -10.71 22.57 -15.62
N MET A 53 -10.36 23.77 -15.15
CA MET A 53 -9.53 23.94 -13.94
C MET A 53 -10.20 23.35 -12.69
N LYS A 54 -11.53 23.50 -12.55
CA LYS A 54 -12.27 22.89 -11.46
C LYS A 54 -12.29 21.37 -11.57
N ALA A 55 -12.51 20.81 -12.76
CA ALA A 55 -12.42 19.37 -13.00
C ALA A 55 -11.03 18.84 -12.66
N SER A 56 -9.96 19.53 -13.12
CA SER A 56 -8.58 19.20 -12.79
C SER A 56 -8.30 19.24 -11.28
N SER A 57 -8.87 20.19 -10.53
CA SER A 57 -8.71 20.24 -9.06
C SER A 57 -9.39 19.07 -8.34
N VAL A 58 -10.55 18.63 -8.82
CA VAL A 58 -11.26 17.47 -8.24
C VAL A 58 -10.50 16.19 -8.54
N SER A 59 -9.99 16.04 -9.78
CA SER A 59 -9.15 14.91 -10.15
C SER A 59 -7.85 14.84 -9.34
N MET A 60 -7.19 15.98 -9.08
CA MET A 60 -5.97 16.02 -8.26
C MET A 60 -6.26 15.66 -6.80
N SER A 61 -7.37 16.16 -6.22
CA SER A 61 -7.76 15.81 -4.86
C SER A 61 -8.01 14.31 -4.69
N SER A 62 -8.66 13.65 -5.65
CA SER A 62 -8.84 12.18 -5.60
C SER A 62 -7.52 11.41 -5.74
N VAL A 63 -6.53 11.99 -6.41
CA VAL A 63 -5.18 11.40 -6.55
C VAL A 63 -4.38 11.58 -5.27
N GLU A 64 -4.50 12.72 -4.60
CA GLU A 64 -3.91 12.95 -3.28
C GLU A 64 -4.45 11.95 -2.25
N ASP A 65 -5.78 11.72 -2.26
CA ASP A 65 -6.41 10.72 -1.39
C ASP A 65 -5.90 9.30 -1.71
N ALA A 66 -5.81 8.94 -2.99
CA ALA A 66 -5.30 7.65 -3.43
C ALA A 66 -3.81 7.47 -3.07
N ASN A 67 -2.99 8.50 -3.21
CA ASN A 67 -1.58 8.48 -2.84
C ASN A 67 -1.39 8.45 -1.31
N GLY A 68 -2.25 9.13 -0.55
CA GLY A 68 -2.26 9.05 0.91
C GLY A 68 -2.60 7.66 1.41
N LEU A 69 -3.60 7.00 0.80
CA LEU A 69 -3.94 5.62 1.09
C LEU A 69 -2.79 4.66 0.72
N ALA A 70 -2.19 4.88 -0.44
CA ALA A 70 -1.03 4.13 -0.93
C ALA A 70 0.18 4.26 0.02
N ALA A 71 0.49 5.47 0.45
CA ALA A 71 1.57 5.74 1.40
C ALA A 71 1.33 5.03 2.74
N ALA A 72 0.11 5.09 3.28
CA ALA A 72 -0.25 4.42 4.54
C ALA A 72 -0.13 2.88 4.45
N LEU A 73 -0.55 2.29 3.32
CA LEU A 73 -0.43 0.86 3.08
C LEU A 73 1.05 0.42 2.97
N THR A 74 1.86 1.19 2.23
CA THR A 74 3.29 0.92 2.07
C THR A 74 4.05 1.08 3.39
N ASP A 75 3.72 2.09 4.19
CA ASP A 75 4.35 2.31 5.49
C ASP A 75 4.00 1.20 6.48
N THR A 76 2.74 0.77 6.51
CA THR A 76 2.30 -0.37 7.33
C THR A 76 3.07 -1.64 6.96
N ALA A 77 3.18 -1.94 5.66
CA ALA A 77 3.95 -3.09 5.17
C ALA A 77 5.44 -2.96 5.53
N ALA A 78 6.03 -1.78 5.36
CA ALA A 78 7.44 -1.53 5.69
C ALA A 78 7.73 -1.68 7.19
N VAL A 79 6.83 -1.22 8.06
CA VAL A 79 6.93 -1.43 9.52
C VAL A 79 6.83 -2.93 9.84
N GLY A 80 5.85 -3.64 9.27
CA GLY A 80 5.70 -5.08 9.45
C GLY A 80 6.94 -5.88 9.04
N ILE A 81 7.57 -5.54 7.90
CA ILE A 81 8.83 -6.18 7.46
C ILE A 81 9.97 -5.89 8.44
N ARG A 82 10.11 -4.66 8.94
CA ARG A 82 11.16 -4.31 9.90
C ARG A 82 11.00 -5.09 11.22
N GLU A 83 9.78 -5.16 11.74
CA GLU A 83 9.48 -5.93 12.95
C GLU A 83 9.72 -7.42 12.73
N ALA A 84 9.26 -7.97 11.60
CA ALA A 84 9.50 -9.35 11.21
C ALA A 84 11.00 -9.65 11.11
N THR A 85 11.79 -8.77 10.50
CA THR A 85 13.25 -8.92 10.38
C THR A 85 13.92 -8.94 11.75
N SER A 86 13.48 -8.07 12.68
CA SER A 86 13.98 -8.06 14.06
C SER A 86 13.68 -9.36 14.80
N LEU A 87 12.47 -9.92 14.65
CA LEU A 87 12.11 -11.22 15.23
C LEU A 87 12.94 -12.37 14.63
N VAL A 88 13.16 -12.38 13.32
CA VAL A 88 14.01 -13.37 12.65
C VAL A 88 15.47 -13.29 13.15
N ALA A 89 16.00 -12.08 13.34
CA ALA A 89 17.33 -11.88 13.93
C ALA A 89 17.40 -12.40 15.39
N GLN A 90 16.34 -12.24 16.17
CA GLN A 90 16.25 -12.82 17.51
C GLN A 90 16.23 -14.36 17.46
N ILE A 91 15.45 -14.97 16.55
CA ILE A 91 15.44 -16.42 16.34
C ILE A 91 16.85 -16.92 15.99
N GLN A 92 17.56 -16.20 15.11
CA GLN A 92 18.94 -16.54 14.77
C GLN A 92 19.87 -16.50 15.98
N SER A 93 19.78 -15.45 16.80
CA SER A 93 20.56 -15.34 18.03
C SER A 93 20.30 -16.52 18.98
N LYS A 94 19.03 -16.94 19.12
CA LYS A 94 18.65 -18.13 19.92
C LYS A 94 19.24 -19.42 19.35
N LEU A 95 19.24 -19.60 18.03
CA LEU A 95 19.89 -20.75 17.37
C LEU A 95 21.39 -20.77 17.59
N VAL A 96 22.05 -19.60 17.53
CA VAL A 96 23.48 -19.49 17.84
C VAL A 96 23.74 -19.84 19.30
N LEU A 97 22.91 -19.39 20.24
CA LEU A 97 23.02 -19.80 21.65
C LEU A 97 22.83 -21.32 21.85
N ALA A 98 22.00 -21.97 21.05
CA ALA A 98 21.82 -23.43 21.08
C ALA A 98 23.05 -24.22 20.59
N THR A 99 24.01 -23.56 19.94
CA THR A 99 25.30 -24.19 19.57
C THR A 99 26.27 -24.30 20.74
N ALA A 100 26.07 -23.52 21.81
CA ALA A 100 26.93 -23.56 22.98
C ALA A 100 26.80 -24.89 23.73
N VAL A 101 27.92 -25.44 24.20
CA VAL A 101 27.98 -26.68 24.98
C VAL A 101 27.25 -26.50 26.31
N GLY A 102 26.33 -27.42 26.66
CA GLY A 102 25.54 -27.36 27.89
C GLY A 102 24.29 -26.47 27.81
N SER A 103 23.95 -25.94 26.63
CA SER A 103 22.70 -25.20 26.41
C SER A 103 21.45 -26.10 26.56
N ASN A 104 20.39 -25.56 27.18
CA ASN A 104 19.11 -26.24 27.25
C ASN A 104 18.32 -26.03 25.95
N LYS A 105 18.52 -26.94 24.98
CA LYS A 105 17.87 -26.88 23.66
C LYS A 105 16.34 -26.90 23.72
N GLN A 106 15.74 -27.55 24.71
CA GLN A 106 14.28 -27.60 24.86
C GLN A 106 13.72 -26.24 25.27
N ALA A 107 14.36 -25.56 26.22
CA ALA A 107 13.97 -24.21 26.62
C ALA A 107 14.14 -23.22 25.47
N ILE A 108 15.27 -23.28 24.76
CA ILE A 108 15.52 -22.44 23.57
C ILE A 108 14.48 -22.70 22.48
N ASN A 109 14.10 -23.97 22.23
CA ASN A 109 13.07 -24.28 21.26
C ASN A 109 11.72 -23.66 21.64
N SER A 110 11.35 -23.65 22.92
CA SER A 110 10.12 -22.99 23.38
C SER A 110 10.15 -21.49 23.13
N GLU A 111 11.29 -20.83 23.34
CA GLU A 111 11.44 -19.40 23.03
C GLU A 111 11.37 -19.14 21.53
N ILE A 112 11.97 -20.01 20.70
CA ILE A 112 11.87 -19.91 19.24
C ILE A 112 10.43 -20.07 18.78
N SER A 113 9.67 -21.02 19.33
CA SER A 113 8.24 -21.17 19.03
C SER A 113 7.45 -19.90 19.37
N GLN A 114 7.70 -19.29 20.53
CA GLN A 114 7.06 -18.02 20.90
C GLN A 114 7.40 -16.87 19.94
N LEU A 115 8.67 -16.77 19.52
CA LEU A 115 9.08 -15.77 18.54
C LEU A 115 8.42 -15.99 17.17
N LYS A 116 8.18 -17.25 16.78
CA LYS A 116 7.44 -17.61 15.56
C LYS A 116 5.96 -17.25 15.66
N ASP A 117 5.34 -17.45 16.82
CA ASP A 117 3.95 -17.02 17.06
C ASP A 117 3.82 -15.49 17.02
N GLN A 118 4.78 -14.77 17.60
CA GLN A 118 4.86 -13.32 17.50
C GLN A 118 5.03 -12.85 16.06
N LEU A 119 5.86 -13.54 15.27
CA LEU A 119 6.08 -13.23 13.87
C LEU A 119 4.81 -13.40 13.04
N ASN A 120 4.05 -14.48 13.27
CA ASN A 120 2.72 -14.66 12.67
C ASN A 120 1.78 -13.52 13.06
N THR A 121 1.77 -13.13 14.34
CA THR A 121 0.93 -12.04 14.85
C THR A 121 1.27 -10.71 14.16
N VAL A 122 2.55 -10.40 13.97
CA VAL A 122 3.01 -9.19 13.26
C VAL A 122 2.58 -9.21 11.79
N VAL A 123 2.73 -10.36 11.12
CA VAL A 123 2.31 -10.51 9.73
C VAL A 123 0.79 -10.33 9.60
N GLU A 124 0.00 -10.89 10.51
CA GLU A 124 -1.46 -10.76 10.52
C GLU A 124 -1.93 -9.34 10.84
N SER A 125 -1.27 -8.65 11.77
CA SER A 125 -1.62 -7.29 12.18
C SER A 125 -1.21 -6.20 11.18
N SER A 126 -0.29 -6.51 10.26
CA SER A 126 0.18 -5.60 9.20
C SER A 126 -0.82 -5.40 8.04
N ALA A 127 -2.10 -5.67 8.27
CA ALA A 127 -3.17 -5.43 7.31
C ALA A 127 -3.67 -3.98 7.39
N PHE A 128 -3.76 -3.31 6.24
CA PHE A 128 -4.32 -1.97 6.15
C PHE A 128 -5.48 -1.94 5.15
N ASN A 129 -6.62 -1.41 5.59
CA ASN A 129 -7.85 -1.34 4.80
C ASN A 129 -8.29 -2.70 4.20
N GLY A 130 -8.16 -3.78 4.98
CA GLY A 130 -8.51 -5.14 4.56
C GLY A 130 -7.54 -5.78 3.55
N GLN A 131 -6.44 -5.11 3.21
CA GLN A 131 -5.39 -5.67 2.37
C GLN A 131 -4.13 -5.92 3.20
N ASN A 132 -3.52 -7.09 3.00
CA ASN A 132 -2.24 -7.43 3.60
C ASN A 132 -1.26 -7.76 2.47
N TRP A 133 -0.16 -7.00 2.38
CA TRP A 133 0.86 -7.19 1.34
C TRP A 133 1.99 -8.13 1.80
N LEU A 134 1.99 -8.49 3.08
CA LEU A 134 2.95 -9.42 3.69
C LEU A 134 2.41 -10.84 3.75
N LYS A 135 1.10 -11.03 3.54
CA LYS A 135 0.41 -12.32 3.59
C LYS A 135 -0.38 -12.57 2.31
N VAL A 136 -0.20 -13.75 1.72
CA VAL A 136 -1.07 -14.26 0.65
C VAL A 136 -2.02 -15.29 1.24
N GLU A 137 -3.33 -15.03 1.12
CA GLU A 137 -4.38 -15.97 1.53
C GLU A 137 -4.54 -17.11 0.53
N ALA A 138 -5.07 -18.25 0.99
CA ALA A 138 -5.39 -19.38 0.12
C ALA A 138 -6.41 -18.97 -0.97
N GLY A 139 -6.16 -19.39 -2.21
CA GLY A 139 -6.91 -19.00 -3.41
C GLY A 139 -6.48 -17.68 -4.04
N SER A 140 -5.45 -17.01 -3.50
CA SER A 140 -4.87 -15.79 -4.04
C SER A 140 -3.41 -16.00 -4.46
N GLN A 141 -2.95 -15.21 -5.43
CA GLN A 141 -1.54 -15.15 -5.83
C GLN A 141 -0.96 -13.78 -5.50
N PRO A 142 0.36 -13.69 -5.31
CA PRO A 142 1.04 -12.39 -5.31
C PRO A 142 0.66 -11.64 -6.59
N LYS A 143 0.16 -10.42 -6.43
CA LYS A 143 -0.27 -9.56 -7.54
C LYS A 143 0.60 -8.33 -7.61
N VAL A 144 0.76 -7.83 -8.83
CA VAL A 144 1.20 -6.45 -9.03
C VAL A 144 0.04 -5.55 -8.60
N SER A 145 0.25 -4.78 -7.53
CA SER A 145 -0.72 -3.79 -7.06
C SER A 145 -0.32 -2.44 -7.63
N SER A 146 -1.15 -1.89 -8.52
CA SER A 146 -0.90 -0.58 -9.13
C SER A 146 -1.43 0.52 -8.21
N MET A 147 -0.56 1.44 -7.82
CA MET A 147 -0.86 2.62 -7.01
C MET A 147 -0.79 3.87 -7.88
N VAL A 148 -1.66 4.86 -7.65
CA VAL A 148 -1.55 6.12 -8.40
C VAL A 148 -0.35 6.91 -7.88
N ALA A 149 0.58 7.22 -8.78
CA ALA A 149 1.84 7.87 -8.46
C ALA A 149 1.80 9.37 -8.72
N SER A 150 1.21 9.77 -9.85
CA SER A 150 1.02 11.18 -10.19
C SER A 150 -0.02 11.34 -11.27
N VAL A 151 -0.64 12.51 -11.31
CA VAL A 151 -1.40 12.96 -12.48
C VAL A 151 -0.66 14.13 -13.11
N THR A 152 -0.23 13.93 -14.35
CA THR A 152 0.35 15.00 -15.15
C THR A 152 -0.74 15.58 -16.05
N GLY A 153 -1.05 16.86 -15.87
CA GLY A 153 -1.88 17.60 -16.79
C GLY A 153 -1.03 18.15 -17.93
N GLY A 154 -1.14 17.57 -19.12
CA GLY A 154 -0.74 18.27 -20.34
C GLY A 154 -1.74 19.39 -20.60
N GLY A 155 -1.28 20.56 -21.06
CA GLY A 155 -2.19 21.57 -21.58
C GLY A 155 -3.09 20.96 -22.67
N GLU A 156 -4.36 21.39 -22.73
CA GLU A 156 -5.44 20.81 -23.56
C GLU A 156 -5.95 19.43 -23.13
N GLY A 157 -6.51 19.32 -21.92
CA GLY A 157 -7.47 18.26 -21.58
C GLY A 157 -6.91 16.84 -21.47
N ASP A 158 -5.60 16.66 -21.60
CA ASP A 158 -4.93 15.37 -21.43
C ASP A 158 -4.50 15.20 -19.96
N LEU A 159 -5.35 14.54 -19.17
CA LEU A 159 -5.03 14.08 -17.83
C LEU A 159 -4.43 12.68 -17.95
N SER A 160 -3.12 12.58 -17.83
CA SER A 160 -2.43 11.29 -17.77
C SER A 160 -2.22 10.87 -16.32
N ILE A 161 -2.73 9.69 -15.96
CA ILE A 161 -2.53 9.06 -14.66
C ILE A 161 -1.32 8.13 -14.76
N ASN A 162 -0.26 8.46 -14.04
CA ASN A 162 0.89 7.58 -13.88
C ASN A 162 0.66 6.68 -12.66
N MET A 163 0.84 5.38 -12.83
CA MET A 163 0.77 4.41 -11.74
C MET A 163 2.16 3.84 -11.45
N ILE A 164 2.42 3.52 -10.18
CA ILE A 164 3.54 2.70 -9.74
C ILE A 164 3.01 1.29 -9.51
N ASP A 165 3.66 0.33 -10.13
CA ASP A 165 3.38 -1.08 -9.94
C ASP A 165 4.23 -1.61 -8.78
N PHE A 166 3.56 -2.08 -7.72
CA PHE A 166 4.20 -2.74 -6.59
C PHE A 166 4.06 -4.25 -6.73
N ASP A 167 5.19 -4.94 -6.87
CA ASP A 167 5.23 -6.39 -6.96
C ASP A 167 5.19 -7.01 -5.55
N THR A 168 4.00 -7.46 -5.14
CA THR A 168 3.83 -8.12 -3.83
C THR A 168 4.55 -9.47 -3.74
N ALA A 169 4.99 -10.07 -4.85
CA ALA A 169 5.77 -11.32 -4.81
C ALA A 169 7.12 -11.14 -4.11
N LYS A 170 7.69 -9.93 -4.14
CA LYS A 170 8.95 -9.62 -3.45
C LYS A 170 8.78 -9.25 -1.98
N SER A 171 7.56 -8.84 -1.59
CA SER A 171 7.26 -8.37 -0.23
C SER A 171 6.51 -9.40 0.61
N THR A 172 6.04 -10.49 0.00
CA THR A 172 5.25 -11.51 0.71
C THR A 172 6.15 -12.27 1.69
N LEU A 173 5.78 -12.22 2.97
CA LEU A 173 6.47 -12.92 4.04
C LEU A 173 5.89 -14.31 4.24
N VAL A 174 4.56 -14.43 4.23
CA VAL A 174 3.83 -15.68 4.47
C VAL A 174 2.85 -15.94 3.34
N SER A 175 2.85 -17.15 2.79
CA SER A 175 1.88 -17.55 1.76
C SER A 175 1.14 -18.80 2.16
N ALA A 176 -0.19 -18.70 2.26
CA ALA A 176 -1.09 -19.83 2.51
C ALA A 176 -1.53 -20.54 1.21
N GLU A 177 -1.26 -19.97 0.03
CA GLU A 177 -1.52 -20.66 -1.24
C GLU A 177 -0.33 -21.55 -1.61
N ASN A 178 0.82 -20.95 -1.86
CA ASN A 178 2.04 -21.66 -2.24
C ASN A 178 3.19 -21.24 -1.32
N ALA A 179 3.74 -22.21 -0.58
CA ALA A 179 4.79 -21.95 0.39
C ALA A 179 6.03 -21.27 -0.23
N ALA A 180 6.31 -21.52 -1.52
CA ALA A 180 7.44 -20.93 -2.24
C ALA A 180 7.35 -19.40 -2.42
N ASP A 181 6.13 -18.84 -2.38
CA ASP A 181 5.90 -17.42 -2.64
C ASP A 181 6.16 -16.53 -1.41
N GLY A 182 6.17 -17.11 -0.20
CA GLY A 182 6.48 -16.37 1.03
C GLY A 182 7.95 -16.52 1.43
N THR A 183 8.64 -15.41 1.70
CA THR A 183 10.06 -15.43 2.10
C THR A 183 10.33 -16.19 3.40
N LEU A 184 9.35 -16.28 4.31
CA LEU A 184 9.43 -17.03 5.57
C LEU A 184 8.92 -18.47 5.44
N THR A 185 8.00 -18.71 4.51
CA THR A 185 7.40 -20.04 4.28
C THR A 185 8.19 -20.88 3.28
N ARG A 186 8.96 -20.25 2.39
CA ARG A 186 9.70 -20.98 1.36
C ARG A 186 10.87 -21.76 1.93
N SER A 187 11.23 -22.80 1.21
CA SER A 187 12.36 -23.67 1.57
C SER A 187 13.67 -23.12 1.08
N TYR A 188 14.67 -23.10 1.96
CA TYR A 188 16.04 -22.73 1.64
C TYR A 188 16.92 -23.96 1.70
N SER A 189 17.32 -24.43 0.52
CA SER A 189 18.23 -25.55 0.39
C SER A 189 19.68 -25.10 0.18
N GLY A 190 20.62 -25.84 0.73
CA GLY A 190 22.04 -25.51 0.63
C GLY A 190 22.94 -26.58 1.22
N MET A 191 24.20 -26.22 1.41
CA MET A 191 25.22 -27.08 1.99
C MET A 191 25.90 -26.35 3.14
N THR A 192 26.03 -27.00 4.29
CA THR A 192 26.77 -26.50 5.45
C THR A 192 28.27 -26.44 5.14
N ARG A 193 29.09 -25.74 5.96
CA ARG A 193 30.55 -25.79 5.78
C ARG A 193 31.13 -27.19 6.00
N SER A 194 30.41 -28.04 6.72
CA SER A 194 30.72 -29.45 6.95
C SER A 194 30.35 -30.37 5.78
N GLY A 195 29.73 -29.86 4.71
CA GLY A 195 29.36 -30.62 3.52
C GLY A 195 28.01 -31.34 3.61
N ALA A 196 27.23 -31.12 4.68
CA ALA A 196 25.90 -31.68 4.82
C ALA A 196 24.88 -30.85 4.02
N LEU A 197 24.05 -31.52 3.23
CA LEU A 197 22.92 -30.88 2.57
C LEU A 197 21.84 -30.54 3.61
N TYR A 198 21.24 -29.37 3.46
CA TYR A 198 20.12 -28.94 4.29
C TYR A 198 19.00 -28.38 3.41
N ASP A 199 17.77 -28.45 3.92
CA ASP A 199 16.57 -27.88 3.33
C ASP A 199 15.63 -27.48 4.49
N TYR A 200 15.55 -26.19 4.78
CA TYR A 200 14.78 -25.67 5.92
C TYR A 200 13.89 -24.47 5.55
N HIS A 201 12.75 -24.36 6.22
CA HIS A 201 11.85 -23.20 6.17
C HIS A 201 11.55 -22.68 7.59
N LEU A 202 11.27 -21.38 7.72
CA LEU A 202 11.08 -20.75 9.03
C LEU A 202 9.69 -21.04 9.62
N LEU A 203 8.64 -20.82 8.83
CA LEU A 203 7.24 -20.96 9.24
C LEU A 203 6.51 -21.91 8.31
N ASP A 204 5.69 -22.78 8.88
CA ASP A 204 4.68 -23.50 8.13
C ASP A 204 3.34 -22.76 8.25
N ALA A 205 2.83 -22.28 7.12
CA ALA A 205 1.55 -21.60 7.04
C ALA A 205 0.38 -22.53 6.69
N ASN A 206 0.61 -23.86 6.69
CA ASN A 206 -0.32 -24.85 6.17
C ASN A 206 -0.76 -24.54 4.73
N SER A 207 0.20 -24.19 3.88
CA SER A 207 -0.07 -23.76 2.51
C SER A 207 -0.74 -24.86 1.68
N VAL A 208 -1.64 -24.49 0.77
CA VAL A 208 -2.34 -25.42 -0.14
C VAL A 208 -1.34 -26.23 -0.98
N VAL A 209 -0.28 -25.57 -1.45
CA VAL A 209 0.91 -26.18 -2.04
C VAL A 209 2.03 -26.13 -0.99
N PRO A 210 2.25 -27.23 -0.24
CA PRO A 210 3.29 -27.29 0.77
C PRO A 210 4.68 -27.38 0.13
N ASN A 211 5.70 -27.09 0.94
CA ASN A 211 7.08 -27.35 0.58
C ASN A 211 7.33 -28.83 0.29
N ALA A 212 8.42 -29.12 -0.43
CA ALA A 212 8.87 -30.49 -0.66
C ALA A 212 9.04 -31.23 0.68
N ALA A 213 8.75 -32.53 0.72
CA ALA A 213 8.85 -33.35 1.93
C ALA A 213 10.27 -33.43 2.54
N THR A 214 11.28 -32.97 1.80
CA THR A 214 12.67 -32.83 2.26
C THR A 214 12.88 -31.60 3.13
N SER A 215 12.03 -30.59 3.00
CA SER A 215 12.12 -29.33 3.72
C SER A 215 11.58 -29.50 5.13
N LYS A 216 12.42 -29.17 6.11
CA LYS A 216 12.05 -29.25 7.52
C LYS A 216 11.81 -27.86 8.09
N GLU A 217 10.83 -27.76 8.98
CA GLU A 217 10.62 -26.53 9.74
C GLU A 217 11.80 -26.32 10.71
N ILE A 218 12.24 -25.07 10.86
CA ILE A 218 13.25 -24.71 11.87
C ILE A 218 12.67 -24.97 13.26
N ARG A 219 13.16 -26.04 13.88
CA ARG A 219 12.84 -26.49 15.23
C ARG A 219 14.07 -27.18 15.81
N ILE A 220 14.32 -26.98 17.11
CA ILE A 220 15.44 -27.62 17.81
C ILE A 220 14.88 -28.69 18.76
N ASP A 221 15.55 -29.82 18.84
CA ASP A 221 15.34 -30.84 19.85
C ASP A 221 16.65 -31.22 20.55
N SER A 222 16.59 -32.17 21.48
CA SER A 222 17.76 -32.63 22.24
C SER A 222 18.76 -33.44 21.38
N GLN A 223 18.37 -33.88 20.19
CA GLN A 223 19.20 -34.67 19.27
C GLN A 223 19.77 -33.82 18.11
N THR A 224 19.35 -32.57 17.99
CA THR A 224 19.78 -31.68 16.90
C THR A 224 21.30 -31.53 16.92
N SER A 225 21.92 -31.91 15.81
CA SER A 225 23.36 -31.89 15.63
C SER A 225 23.89 -30.47 15.37
N PHE A 226 25.20 -30.27 15.54
CA PHE A 226 25.83 -29.00 15.22
C PHE A 226 25.68 -28.64 13.73
N ALA A 227 25.76 -29.62 12.83
CA ALA A 227 25.57 -29.41 11.40
C ALA A 227 24.15 -28.94 11.05
N GLU A 228 23.13 -29.48 11.72
CA GLU A 228 21.75 -29.02 11.52
C GLU A 228 21.54 -27.59 12.02
N LEU A 229 22.11 -27.21 13.17
CA LEU A 229 22.07 -25.83 13.66
C LEU A 229 22.80 -24.86 12.71
N GLU A 230 23.94 -25.27 12.16
CA GLU A 230 24.67 -24.49 11.15
C GLU A 230 23.81 -24.28 9.88
N GLY A 231 23.12 -25.34 9.44
CA GLY A 231 22.14 -25.28 8.34
C GLY A 231 21.02 -24.29 8.62
N MET A 232 20.40 -24.36 9.79
CA MET A 232 19.32 -23.43 10.22
C MET A 232 19.81 -21.97 10.31
N VAL A 233 21.02 -21.72 10.80
CA VAL A 233 21.57 -20.35 10.86
C VAL A 233 21.87 -19.84 9.44
N SER A 234 22.34 -20.70 8.55
CA SER A 234 22.58 -20.37 7.13
C SER A 234 21.28 -20.06 6.39
N THR A 235 20.19 -20.81 6.64
CA THR A 235 18.88 -20.52 6.05
C THR A 235 18.35 -19.18 6.53
N LEU A 236 18.48 -18.86 7.82
CA LEU A 236 18.06 -17.57 8.36
C LEU A 236 18.83 -16.39 7.77
N ASN A 237 20.13 -16.55 7.52
CA ASN A 237 20.90 -15.51 6.84
C ASN A 237 20.37 -15.24 5.42
N ARG A 238 19.94 -16.27 4.70
CA ARG A 238 19.32 -16.12 3.39
C ARG A 238 17.95 -15.47 3.50
N VAL A 239 17.09 -15.94 4.41
CA VAL A 239 15.78 -15.32 4.68
C VAL A 239 15.94 -13.82 4.92
N MET A 240 16.85 -13.41 5.81
CA MET A 240 17.08 -11.98 6.07
C MET A 240 17.65 -11.23 4.86
N ALA A 241 18.50 -11.86 4.05
CA ALA A 241 19.00 -11.24 2.83
C ALA A 241 17.89 -10.98 1.82
N ASP A 242 16.96 -11.93 1.66
CA ASP A 242 15.82 -11.81 0.75
C ASP A 242 14.72 -10.88 1.28
N MET A 243 14.62 -10.66 2.59
CA MET A 243 13.71 -9.67 3.16
C MET A 243 14.18 -8.22 2.95
N VAL A 244 15.46 -8.00 2.64
CA VAL A 244 16.07 -6.67 2.45
C VAL A 244 16.32 -6.34 0.98
N SER A 245 16.27 -7.33 0.08
CA SER A 245 16.53 -7.19 -1.37
C SER A 245 15.30 -6.78 -2.17
#